data_AF-A0A329QND3-F1
#
_entry.id   AF-A0A329QND3-F1
#
_cell.length_a   1.000
_cell.length_b   1.000
_cell.length_c   1.000
_cell.angle_alpha   90.00
_cell.angle_beta   90.00
_cell.angle_gamma   90.00
#
_symmetry.space_group_name_H-M   'P 1'
#
loop_
_entity.id
_entity.type
_entity.pdbx_description
1 polymer ?
#
loop_
_entity_poly.entity_id
_entity_poly.type
_entity_poly.pdbx_seq_one_letter_code
_entity_poly.pdbx_strand_id
1 'polypeptide(L)'
;MPDYGHDLLFGTFLTPSAADPQRILALAQLTEDAGLDLVTVQDHPYQPAFLDTWTLLAAIATRTNAVRVAPNVANLPLRLPAVLAKSVASLDLISGGRVELGLGAGAFGEAAVAMGAPKRTPGQSVTALDEALQIIRAFWRPDGGPARVDGEYYRVWGAKPGPAPAHEPGIWLGSYKARMLRLTGAHADGWLPSSFYAAPETLAEMNKIIDDAASEAGRDPAQVRRLYNIGGTFMGPGAEFLQGPPGVWAEQLAELAVVDGMSAFILASDDADTIRQFAAEVVPAVRELVQQERVRHERRHAPDDQAPDDQAIGAAESSGEPDTSSRAGAGPGRDAGRGSVAPALGVTPTPDDGTRLSQERPWSEDDRPVGPEPEAGRTYTAHEQASGQHLVDVHDHLRSELQRLRELVDQVEAGSMDAGTARSQLNTMTMRQNNWTLGTFCESYCRVVTHHHMLEDQAVFPRLRHGDARLAPVLDRLQEEHVVIHGIVERVDRALVGLVRGDHGIEEVRSVVDLLTDTLLSHLSYEERELVEPLARLGFW
;
A
#
# COMPACT_ATOMS: atom_id res chain seq x y z
N MET A 1 -13.02 -21.89 -9.23
CA MET A 1 -12.19 -20.81 -8.63
C MET A 1 -11.06 -20.52 -9.60
N PRO A 2 -10.71 -19.25 -9.82
CA PRO A 2 -9.65 -18.92 -10.74
C PRO A 2 -8.30 -19.04 -10.03
N ASP A 3 -7.86 -20.27 -9.76
CA ASP A 3 -6.50 -20.56 -9.28
C ASP A 3 -5.46 -20.46 -10.43
N TYR A 4 -5.96 -20.41 -11.68
CA TYR A 4 -5.20 -20.34 -12.94
C TYR A 4 -4.10 -21.41 -13.13
N GLY A 5 -3.87 -22.30 -12.16
CA GLY A 5 -2.92 -23.40 -12.22
C GLY A 5 -1.45 -22.99 -12.17
N HIS A 6 -1.14 -21.73 -11.86
CA HIS A 6 0.26 -21.27 -11.80
C HIS A 6 1.00 -21.85 -10.60
N ASP A 7 2.30 -22.08 -10.78
CA ASP A 7 3.24 -22.25 -9.68
C ASP A 7 3.33 -20.96 -8.85
N LEU A 8 3.56 -21.10 -7.54
CA LEU A 8 3.75 -19.98 -6.65
C LEU A 8 5.19 -19.46 -6.72
N LEU A 9 5.32 -18.16 -6.93
CA LEU A 9 6.58 -17.42 -6.88
C LEU A 9 6.62 -16.50 -5.67
N PHE A 10 7.76 -16.45 -5.01
CA PHE A 10 7.98 -15.53 -3.89
C PHE A 10 9.22 -14.68 -4.16
N GLY A 11 9.17 -13.41 -3.80
CA GLY A 11 10.29 -12.52 -4.09
C GLY A 11 10.38 -11.33 -3.16
N THR A 12 11.37 -10.48 -3.43
CA THR A 12 11.59 -9.22 -2.72
C THR A 12 11.42 -8.03 -3.66
N PHE A 13 10.91 -6.93 -3.11
CA PHE A 13 10.98 -5.61 -3.69
C PHE A 13 11.97 -4.84 -2.83
N LEU A 14 13.17 -4.63 -3.39
CA LEU A 14 14.26 -3.91 -2.75
C LEU A 14 14.30 -2.45 -3.21
N THR A 15 14.60 -1.56 -2.27
CA THR A 15 14.81 -0.15 -2.57
C THR A 15 16.17 0.05 -3.24
N PRO A 16 16.26 0.71 -4.41
CA PRO A 16 17.50 0.94 -5.13
C PRO A 16 18.33 2.09 -4.54
N SER A 17 18.43 2.20 -3.20
CA SER A 17 19.15 3.28 -2.51
C SER A 17 20.63 3.42 -2.92
N ALA A 18 21.03 4.62 -3.31
CA ALA A 18 22.42 4.96 -3.61
C ALA A 18 23.28 5.20 -2.35
N ALA A 19 22.66 5.27 -1.16
CA ALA A 19 23.39 5.49 0.10
C ALA A 19 24.26 4.29 0.48
N ASP A 20 23.80 3.07 0.19
CA ASP A 20 24.56 1.84 0.39
C ASP A 20 24.25 0.79 -0.70
N PRO A 21 24.88 0.93 -1.89
CA PRO A 21 24.68 0.01 -3.00
C PRO A 21 25.07 -1.44 -2.67
N GLN A 22 26.06 -1.63 -1.79
CA GLN A 22 26.54 -2.97 -1.44
C GLN A 22 25.51 -3.70 -0.58
N ARG A 23 24.80 -2.99 0.31
CA ARG A 23 23.70 -3.57 1.07
C ARG A 23 22.59 -4.12 0.18
N ILE A 24 22.23 -3.43 -0.91
CA ILE A 24 21.18 -3.91 -1.82
C ILE A 24 21.61 -5.18 -2.55
N LEU A 25 22.87 -5.22 -3.00
CA LEU A 25 23.44 -6.44 -3.60
C LEU A 25 23.47 -7.59 -2.59
N ALA A 26 23.77 -7.32 -1.32
CA ALA A 26 23.73 -8.32 -0.26
C ALA A 26 22.30 -8.80 0.05
N LEU A 27 21.30 -7.93 0.02
CA LEU A 27 19.89 -8.30 0.19
C LEU A 27 19.36 -9.10 -1.00
N ALA A 28 19.81 -8.80 -2.22
CA ALA A 28 19.49 -9.59 -3.40
C ALA A 28 20.11 -11.00 -3.32
N GLN A 29 21.34 -11.11 -2.82
CA GLN A 29 21.95 -12.43 -2.55
C GLN A 29 21.21 -13.16 -1.43
N LEU A 30 20.82 -12.46 -0.36
CA LEU A 30 20.03 -13.04 0.72
C LEU A 30 18.69 -13.58 0.21
N THR A 31 18.05 -12.89 -0.73
CA THR A 31 16.82 -13.35 -1.38
C THR A 31 17.03 -14.72 -2.05
N GLU A 32 18.13 -14.88 -2.77
CA GLU A 32 18.52 -16.16 -3.39
C GLU A 32 18.87 -17.23 -2.34
N ASP A 33 19.72 -16.89 -1.37
CA ASP A 33 20.19 -17.81 -0.35
C ASP A 33 19.04 -18.31 0.55
N ALA A 34 17.99 -17.51 0.71
CA ALA A 34 16.77 -17.85 1.43
C ALA A 34 15.80 -18.72 0.59
N GLY A 35 16.11 -18.99 -0.68
CA GLY A 35 15.30 -19.83 -1.57
C GLY A 35 14.08 -19.13 -2.17
N LEU A 36 14.08 -17.79 -2.22
CA LEU A 36 13.06 -17.02 -2.94
C LEU A 36 13.38 -17.00 -4.45
N ASP A 37 12.37 -16.74 -5.26
CA ASP A 37 12.39 -16.91 -6.72
C ASP A 37 12.74 -15.62 -7.49
N LEU A 38 12.50 -14.45 -6.90
CA LEU A 38 12.48 -13.17 -7.62
C LEU A 38 13.03 -12.01 -6.79
N VAL A 39 13.90 -11.19 -7.39
CA VAL A 39 14.32 -9.88 -6.87
C VAL A 39 13.78 -8.79 -7.79
N THR A 40 13.10 -7.81 -7.22
CA THR A 40 12.59 -6.66 -7.97
C THR A 40 13.06 -5.33 -7.37
N VAL A 41 13.18 -4.30 -8.21
CA VAL A 41 13.55 -2.95 -7.77
C VAL A 41 12.73 -1.91 -8.52
N GLN A 42 12.36 -0.82 -7.86
CA GLN A 42 11.56 0.23 -8.49
C GLN A 42 12.34 1.07 -9.50
N ASP A 43 11.68 1.53 -10.57
CA ASP A 43 12.31 2.39 -11.58
C ASP A 43 11.85 3.84 -11.47
N HIS A 44 12.60 4.64 -10.69
CA HIS A 44 12.34 6.07 -10.51
C HIS A 44 13.60 6.90 -10.84
N PRO A 45 13.97 7.05 -12.13
CA PRO A 45 15.23 7.71 -12.51
C PRO A 45 15.35 9.18 -12.07
N TYR A 46 14.23 9.84 -11.79
CA TYR A 46 14.17 11.19 -11.25
C TYR A 46 14.42 11.28 -9.75
N GLN A 47 14.57 10.16 -9.05
CA GLN A 47 14.74 10.14 -7.61
C GLN A 47 16.24 10.12 -7.28
N PRO A 48 16.83 11.24 -6.82
CA PRO A 48 18.28 11.41 -6.77
C PRO A 48 18.97 10.49 -5.75
N ALA A 49 18.21 9.96 -4.79
CA ALA A 49 18.70 8.99 -3.82
C ALA A 49 18.79 7.57 -4.38
N PHE A 50 18.34 7.30 -5.61
CA PHE A 50 18.30 5.96 -6.18
C PHE A 50 19.37 5.72 -7.25
N LEU A 51 19.83 4.49 -7.32
CA LEU A 51 20.61 3.95 -8.43
C LEU A 51 19.75 3.81 -9.68
N ASP A 52 20.39 3.83 -10.85
CA ASP A 52 19.71 3.43 -12.08
C ASP A 52 19.34 1.94 -12.01
N THR A 53 18.04 1.67 -12.19
CA THR A 53 17.43 0.35 -12.11
C THR A 53 18.11 -0.68 -13.01
N TRP A 54 18.34 -0.38 -14.29
CA TRP A 54 18.89 -1.36 -15.23
C TRP A 54 20.34 -1.69 -14.93
N THR A 55 21.12 -0.69 -14.50
CA THR A 55 22.48 -0.88 -14.01
C THR A 55 22.50 -1.78 -12.77
N LEU A 56 21.60 -1.53 -11.81
CA LEU A 56 21.48 -2.33 -10.60
C LEU A 56 21.03 -3.76 -10.89
N LEU A 57 20.00 -3.96 -11.73
CA LEU A 57 19.51 -5.29 -12.10
C LEU A 57 20.59 -6.11 -12.82
N ALA A 58 21.40 -5.50 -13.67
CA ALA A 58 22.56 -6.16 -14.28
C ALA A 58 23.59 -6.59 -13.22
N ALA A 59 23.89 -5.73 -12.25
CA ALA A 59 24.79 -6.07 -11.15
C ALA A 59 24.25 -7.21 -10.29
N ILE A 60 22.96 -7.18 -9.92
CA ILE A 60 22.29 -8.26 -9.18
C ILE A 60 22.36 -9.56 -9.97
N ALA A 61 21.96 -9.55 -11.24
CA ALA A 61 21.97 -10.75 -12.08
C ALA A 61 23.36 -11.39 -12.19
N THR A 62 24.43 -10.60 -12.19
CA THR A 62 25.80 -11.15 -12.23
C THR A 62 26.33 -11.64 -10.88
N ARG A 63 25.68 -11.26 -9.77
CA ARG A 63 26.04 -11.72 -8.42
C ARG A 63 25.24 -12.94 -7.96
N THR A 64 24.06 -13.14 -8.54
CA THR A 64 23.17 -14.26 -8.23
C THR A 64 23.14 -15.29 -9.35
N ASN A 65 22.71 -16.51 -9.05
CA ASN A 65 22.80 -17.65 -9.97
C ASN A 65 21.44 -18.20 -10.43
N ALA A 66 20.39 -18.00 -9.64
CA ALA A 66 19.08 -18.63 -9.79
C ALA A 66 17.93 -17.63 -9.73
N VAL A 67 17.98 -16.60 -8.88
CA VAL A 67 16.85 -15.66 -8.75
C VAL A 67 16.56 -14.92 -10.04
N ARG A 68 15.28 -14.76 -10.35
CA ARG A 68 14.82 -13.86 -11.41
C ARG A 68 15.00 -12.40 -10.99
N VAL A 69 15.11 -11.52 -11.97
CA VAL A 69 15.29 -10.08 -11.76
C VAL A 69 14.30 -9.29 -12.60
N ALA A 70 13.65 -8.27 -12.02
CA ALA A 70 12.70 -7.43 -12.75
C ALA A 70 12.64 -5.99 -12.22
N PRO A 71 12.42 -4.99 -13.09
CA PRO A 71 11.97 -3.68 -12.63
C PRO A 71 10.52 -3.77 -12.12
N ASN A 72 10.16 -3.02 -11.08
CA ASN A 72 8.83 -3.02 -10.45
C ASN A 72 8.29 -1.59 -10.25
N VAL A 73 7.74 -0.96 -11.29
CA VAL A 73 7.82 -1.33 -12.70
C VAL A 73 8.67 -0.30 -13.46
N ALA A 74 9.18 -0.65 -14.65
CA ALA A 74 9.97 0.25 -15.49
C ALA A 74 9.17 1.51 -15.87
N ASN A 75 9.82 2.67 -15.82
CA ASN A 75 9.22 3.95 -16.13
C ASN A 75 9.23 4.20 -17.64
N LEU A 76 8.21 3.73 -18.36
CA LEU A 76 8.15 3.82 -19.82
C LEU A 76 8.40 5.23 -20.37
N PRO A 77 7.85 6.33 -19.81
CA PRO A 77 8.14 7.68 -20.30
C PRO A 77 9.63 8.05 -20.40
N LEU A 78 10.50 7.44 -19.58
CA LEU A 78 11.96 7.65 -19.60
C LEU A 78 12.74 6.50 -20.25
N ARG A 79 12.06 5.45 -20.71
CA ARG A 79 12.68 4.24 -21.29
C ARG A 79 12.12 4.01 -22.70
N LEU A 80 12.79 4.54 -23.73
CA LEU A 80 12.36 4.38 -25.13
C LEU A 80 12.12 2.89 -25.46
N PRO A 81 10.97 2.49 -26.01
CA PRO A 81 10.57 1.08 -26.11
C PRO A 81 11.56 0.17 -26.82
N ALA A 82 12.13 0.64 -27.94
CA ALA A 82 13.13 -0.12 -28.69
C ALA A 82 14.44 -0.33 -27.91
N VAL A 83 14.85 0.67 -27.12
CA VAL A 83 16.04 0.59 -26.27
C VAL A 83 15.76 -0.32 -25.07
N LEU A 84 14.58 -0.18 -24.46
CA LEU A 84 14.12 -1.03 -23.37
C LEU A 84 14.07 -2.51 -23.79
N ALA A 85 13.51 -2.81 -24.95
CA ALA A 85 13.48 -4.16 -25.52
C ALA A 85 14.90 -4.74 -25.67
N LYS A 86 15.85 -3.92 -26.14
CA LYS A 86 17.26 -4.30 -26.27
C LYS A 86 17.91 -4.54 -24.89
N SER A 87 17.62 -3.70 -23.90
CA SER A 87 18.14 -3.86 -22.53
C SER A 87 17.68 -5.18 -21.91
N VAL A 88 16.38 -5.49 -22.01
CA VAL A 88 15.81 -6.75 -21.51
C VAL A 88 16.46 -7.94 -22.23
N ALA A 89 16.48 -7.93 -23.57
CA ALA A 89 17.09 -9.03 -24.33
C ALA A 89 18.58 -9.21 -24.03
N SER A 90 19.32 -8.12 -23.77
CA SER A 90 20.72 -8.21 -23.37
C SER A 90 20.87 -8.81 -21.98
N LEU A 91 20.03 -8.41 -21.02
CA LEU A 91 20.06 -8.96 -19.67
C LEU A 91 19.56 -10.41 -19.62
N ASP A 92 18.65 -10.80 -20.50
CA ASP A 92 18.24 -12.20 -20.69
C ASP A 92 19.44 -13.09 -21.04
N LEU A 93 20.22 -12.67 -22.03
CA LEU A 93 21.43 -13.38 -22.44
C LEU A 93 22.51 -13.39 -21.35
N ILE A 94 22.70 -12.29 -20.62
CA ILE A 94 23.70 -12.17 -19.55
C ILE A 94 23.31 -13.03 -18.34
N SER A 95 22.04 -13.01 -17.97
CA SER A 95 21.53 -13.69 -16.77
C SER A 95 21.20 -15.16 -17.00
N GLY A 96 21.14 -15.60 -18.27
CA GLY A 96 20.74 -16.96 -18.63
C GLY A 96 19.24 -17.19 -18.52
N GLY A 97 18.41 -16.21 -18.89
CA GLY A 97 16.95 -16.35 -18.91
C GLY A 97 16.22 -15.88 -17.66
N ARG A 98 16.86 -15.08 -16.81
CA ARG A 98 16.32 -14.71 -15.50
C ARG A 98 15.71 -13.32 -15.44
N VAL A 99 15.63 -12.58 -16.55
CA VAL A 99 15.03 -11.24 -16.55
C VAL A 99 13.56 -11.30 -16.93
N GLU A 100 12.76 -10.51 -16.24
CA GLU A 100 11.35 -10.26 -16.55
C GLU A 100 11.14 -8.74 -16.69
N LEU A 101 10.10 -8.30 -17.39
CA LEU A 101 9.83 -6.88 -17.62
C LEU A 101 8.55 -6.44 -16.91
N GLY A 102 8.68 -5.92 -15.69
CA GLY A 102 7.64 -5.06 -15.14
C GLY A 102 7.60 -3.72 -15.88
N LEU A 103 6.45 -3.31 -16.40
CA LEU A 103 6.28 -2.09 -17.19
C LEU A 103 5.09 -1.25 -16.72
N GLY A 104 5.29 0.06 -16.59
CA GLY A 104 4.25 1.00 -16.19
C GLY A 104 4.18 2.20 -17.11
N ALA A 105 3.01 2.85 -17.13
CA ALA A 105 2.77 4.08 -17.90
C ALA A 105 3.46 5.33 -17.30
N GLY A 106 4.07 5.20 -16.11
CA GLY A 106 4.73 6.27 -15.35
C GLY A 106 3.77 7.01 -14.42
N ALA A 107 3.80 6.69 -13.12
CA ALA A 107 2.86 7.23 -12.12
C ALA A 107 3.16 8.69 -11.72
N PHE A 108 4.42 9.12 -11.78
CA PHE A 108 4.85 10.46 -11.37
C PHE A 108 5.21 11.31 -12.58
N GLY A 109 4.18 11.81 -13.27
CA GLY A 109 4.32 12.50 -14.56
C GLY A 109 5.26 13.71 -14.51
N GLU A 110 5.11 14.59 -13.51
CA GLU A 110 5.87 15.85 -13.45
C GLU A 110 7.38 15.62 -13.24
N ALA A 111 7.79 14.69 -12.37
CA ALA A 111 9.19 14.36 -12.15
C ALA A 111 9.84 13.71 -13.38
N ALA A 112 9.11 12.84 -14.09
CA ALA A 112 9.57 12.28 -15.35
C ALA A 112 9.69 13.36 -16.45
N VAL A 113 8.72 14.28 -16.54
CA VAL A 113 8.74 15.40 -17.48
C VAL A 113 9.94 16.32 -17.23
N ALA A 114 10.28 16.58 -15.95
CA ALA A 114 11.47 17.35 -15.60
C ALA A 114 12.79 16.71 -16.11
N MET A 115 12.80 15.39 -16.30
CA MET A 115 13.91 14.63 -16.87
C MET A 115 13.80 14.42 -18.40
N GLY A 116 12.87 15.11 -19.07
CA GLY A 116 12.70 15.10 -20.52
C GLY A 116 11.66 14.11 -21.05
N ALA A 117 10.86 13.47 -20.19
CA ALA A 117 9.74 12.67 -20.65
C ALA A 117 8.66 13.54 -21.32
N PRO A 118 7.96 13.04 -22.36
CA PRO A 118 6.82 13.75 -22.93
C PRO A 118 5.67 13.88 -21.92
N LYS A 119 5.11 15.09 -21.77
CA LYS A 119 3.89 15.31 -20.98
C LYS A 119 2.69 14.71 -21.73
N ARG A 120 2.00 13.75 -21.10
CA ARG A 120 0.87 13.01 -21.66
C ARG A 120 -0.31 13.06 -20.68
N THR A 121 -1.53 13.08 -21.20
CA THR A 121 -2.71 12.81 -20.36
C THR A 121 -2.74 11.33 -19.98
N PRO A 122 -3.48 10.93 -18.92
CA PRO A 122 -3.57 9.52 -18.53
C PRO A 122 -3.99 8.62 -19.70
N GLY A 123 -4.96 9.04 -20.51
CA GLY A 123 -5.41 8.28 -21.66
C GLY A 123 -4.36 8.13 -22.76
N GLN A 124 -3.55 9.16 -22.99
CA GLN A 124 -2.44 9.10 -23.95
C GLN A 124 -1.33 8.19 -23.45
N SER A 125 -1.06 8.17 -22.14
CA SER A 125 -0.06 7.27 -21.54
C SER A 125 -0.46 5.80 -21.70
N VAL A 126 -1.76 5.46 -21.62
CA VAL A 126 -2.22 4.09 -21.90
C VAL A 126 -2.04 3.73 -23.38
N THR A 127 -2.36 4.64 -24.31
CA THR A 127 -2.12 4.39 -25.75
C THR A 127 -0.63 4.23 -26.04
N ALA A 128 0.22 5.07 -25.46
CA ALA A 128 1.67 4.97 -25.60
C ALA A 128 2.23 3.65 -25.02
N LEU A 129 1.64 3.14 -23.93
CA LEU A 129 2.01 1.84 -23.38
C LEU A 129 1.66 0.69 -24.32
N ASP A 130 0.46 0.69 -24.92
CA ASP A 130 0.07 -0.30 -25.93
C ASP A 130 1.06 -0.33 -27.11
N GLU A 131 1.36 0.84 -27.68
CA GLU A 131 2.34 0.96 -28.77
C GLU A 131 3.74 0.46 -28.36
N ALA A 132 4.14 0.72 -27.10
CA ALA A 132 5.40 0.23 -26.57
C ALA A 132 5.43 -1.30 -26.47
N LEU A 133 4.34 -1.95 -26.02
CA LEU A 133 4.22 -3.40 -25.97
C LEU A 133 4.39 -4.01 -27.36
N GLN A 134 3.75 -3.43 -28.37
CA GLN A 134 3.87 -3.86 -29.76
C GLN A 134 5.32 -3.74 -30.27
N ILE A 135 6.01 -2.64 -29.95
CA ILE A 135 7.42 -2.45 -30.32
C ILE A 135 8.31 -3.48 -29.61
N ILE A 136 8.14 -3.67 -28.31
CA ILE A 136 8.96 -4.60 -27.51
C ILE A 136 8.83 -6.02 -28.05
N ARG A 137 7.59 -6.51 -28.26
CA ARG A 137 7.35 -7.82 -28.86
C ARG A 137 7.89 -7.92 -30.28
N ALA A 138 7.74 -6.87 -31.09
CA ALA A 138 8.29 -6.83 -32.43
C ALA A 138 9.83 -6.95 -32.45
N PHE A 139 10.50 -6.44 -31.41
CA PHE A 139 11.95 -6.51 -31.24
C PHE A 139 12.44 -7.86 -30.71
N TRP A 140 11.61 -8.59 -29.98
CA TRP A 140 11.96 -9.92 -29.46
C TRP A 140 11.61 -11.07 -30.42
N ARG A 141 11.05 -10.77 -31.60
CA ARG A 141 10.76 -11.82 -32.59
C ARG A 141 12.03 -12.59 -32.98
N PRO A 142 12.02 -13.93 -32.95
CA PRO A 142 13.19 -14.75 -33.26
C PRO A 142 13.70 -14.60 -34.71
N ASP A 143 12.82 -14.23 -35.64
CA ASP A 143 13.12 -14.12 -37.07
C ASP A 143 13.98 -12.89 -37.43
N GLY A 144 14.13 -11.92 -36.51
CA GLY A 144 15.02 -10.76 -36.66
C GLY A 144 14.62 -9.81 -37.80
N GLY A 145 13.40 -9.92 -38.33
CA GLY A 145 12.92 -9.06 -39.40
C GLY A 145 12.82 -7.58 -38.98
N PRO A 146 12.88 -6.61 -39.91
CA PRO A 146 12.75 -5.19 -39.56
C PRO A 146 11.42 -4.91 -38.83
N ALA A 147 11.50 -4.35 -37.62
CA ALA A 147 10.33 -3.95 -36.84
C ALA A 147 9.66 -2.71 -37.45
N ARG A 148 8.33 -2.78 -37.55
CA ARG A 148 7.47 -1.70 -38.04
C ARG A 148 6.27 -1.58 -37.10
N VAL A 149 6.20 -0.47 -36.38
CA VAL A 149 5.05 -0.05 -35.57
C VAL A 149 4.85 1.42 -35.86
N ASP A 150 3.69 1.76 -36.39
CA ASP A 150 3.32 3.12 -36.79
C ASP A 150 2.39 3.74 -35.74
N GLY A 151 2.88 3.81 -34.49
CA GLY A 151 2.15 4.39 -33.38
C GLY A 151 2.16 5.92 -33.39
N GLU A 152 1.20 6.51 -32.68
CA GLU A 152 1.05 7.96 -32.47
C GLU A 152 2.13 8.51 -31.53
N TYR A 153 2.47 7.76 -30.47
CA TYR A 153 3.42 8.17 -29.42
C TYR A 153 4.78 7.51 -29.56
N TYR A 154 4.82 6.26 -30.02
CA TYR A 154 6.04 5.52 -30.31
C TYR A 154 5.98 4.89 -31.69
N ARG A 155 6.99 5.24 -32.51
CA ARG A 155 7.11 4.79 -33.88
C ARG A 155 8.45 4.14 -34.13
N VAL A 156 8.44 2.98 -34.79
CA VAL A 156 9.63 2.35 -35.40
C VAL A 156 9.31 1.98 -36.84
N TRP A 157 10.18 2.35 -37.77
CA TRP A 157 9.96 2.10 -39.20
C TRP A 157 11.18 1.48 -39.85
N GLY A 158 11.20 0.15 -39.94
CA GLY A 158 12.34 -0.59 -40.49
C GLY A 158 13.53 -0.68 -39.54
N ALA A 159 13.32 -0.49 -38.24
CA ALA A 159 14.35 -0.68 -37.23
C ALA A 159 14.77 -2.15 -37.22
N LYS A 160 16.08 -2.43 -37.19
CA LYS A 160 16.59 -3.81 -37.10
C LYS A 160 16.61 -4.23 -35.62
N PRO A 161 15.79 -5.22 -35.22
CA PRO A 161 15.85 -5.74 -33.86
C PRO A 161 17.20 -6.39 -33.54
N GLY A 162 17.54 -6.50 -32.26
CA GLY A 162 18.71 -7.29 -31.84
C GLY A 162 19.44 -6.77 -30.60
N PRO A 163 19.93 -7.68 -29.72
CA PRO A 163 19.73 -9.13 -29.80
C PRO A 163 18.26 -9.51 -29.52
N ALA A 164 17.83 -10.68 -30.00
CA ALA A 164 16.62 -11.31 -29.48
C ALA A 164 16.95 -12.00 -28.15
N PRO A 165 16.03 -12.05 -27.19
CA PRO A 165 16.23 -12.85 -25.98
C PRO A 165 16.34 -14.33 -26.37
N ALA A 166 17.11 -15.09 -25.60
CA ALA A 166 17.19 -16.55 -25.74
C ALA A 166 15.97 -17.25 -25.11
N HIS A 167 15.33 -16.59 -24.15
CA HIS A 167 14.08 -17.04 -23.52
C HIS A 167 12.93 -16.10 -23.89
N GLU A 168 11.75 -16.34 -23.32
CA GLU A 168 10.59 -15.47 -23.49
C GLU A 168 10.35 -14.68 -22.19
N PRO A 169 10.99 -13.49 -22.02
CA PRO A 169 10.70 -12.63 -20.88
C PRO A 169 9.22 -12.25 -20.85
N GLY A 170 8.61 -12.40 -19.69
CA GLY A 170 7.26 -11.94 -19.41
C GLY A 170 7.19 -10.43 -19.33
N ILE A 171 6.06 -9.87 -19.76
CA ILE A 171 5.73 -8.45 -19.58
C ILE A 171 4.62 -8.33 -18.53
N TRP A 172 4.95 -7.73 -17.38
CA TRP A 172 4.03 -7.56 -16.26
C TRP A 172 3.61 -6.11 -16.12
N LEU A 173 2.31 -5.81 -16.10
CA LEU A 173 1.82 -4.44 -16.01
C LEU A 173 1.38 -4.07 -14.60
N GLY A 174 1.91 -2.94 -14.11
CA GLY A 174 1.39 -2.25 -12.93
C GLY A 174 0.16 -1.43 -13.32
N SER A 175 -1.03 -2.02 -13.18
CA SER A 175 -2.29 -1.44 -13.66
C SER A 175 -3.39 -1.45 -12.60
N TYR A 176 -4.16 -0.37 -12.50
CA TYR A 176 -5.25 -0.24 -11.51
C TYR A 176 -6.61 0.14 -12.11
N LYS A 177 -6.63 1.05 -13.09
CA LYS A 177 -7.91 1.54 -13.67
C LYS A 177 -8.34 0.67 -14.84
N ALA A 178 -9.65 0.58 -15.07
CA ALA A 178 -10.27 -0.34 -16.03
C ALA A 178 -9.63 -0.35 -17.43
N ARG A 179 -9.22 0.80 -17.98
CA ARG A 179 -8.56 0.86 -19.29
C ARG A 179 -7.18 0.17 -19.29
N MET A 180 -6.39 0.34 -18.22
CA MET A 180 -5.10 -0.34 -18.07
C MET A 180 -5.29 -1.83 -17.77
N LEU A 181 -6.29 -2.21 -16.96
CA LEU A 181 -6.61 -3.61 -16.70
C LEU A 181 -7.01 -4.37 -17.97
N ARG A 182 -7.80 -3.73 -18.85
CA ARG A 182 -8.12 -4.30 -20.17
C ARG A 182 -6.86 -4.50 -21.03
N LEU A 183 -5.93 -3.54 -21.00
CA LEU A 183 -4.65 -3.67 -21.69
C LEU A 183 -3.84 -4.85 -21.16
N THR A 184 -3.83 -5.04 -19.83
CA THR A 184 -3.17 -6.18 -19.17
C THR A 184 -3.74 -7.51 -19.65
N GLY A 185 -5.07 -7.68 -19.65
CA GLY A 185 -5.71 -8.91 -20.16
C GLY A 185 -5.41 -9.16 -21.64
N ALA A 186 -5.46 -8.12 -22.47
CA ALA A 186 -5.28 -8.26 -23.92
C ALA A 186 -3.83 -8.53 -24.34
N HIS A 187 -2.82 -7.95 -23.65
CA HIS A 187 -1.44 -7.91 -24.17
C HIS A 187 -0.32 -8.30 -23.20
N ALA A 188 -0.57 -8.36 -21.90
CA ALA A 188 0.46 -8.65 -20.90
C ALA A 188 0.51 -10.15 -20.54
N ASP A 189 1.62 -10.57 -19.93
CA ASP A 189 1.81 -11.92 -19.37
C ASP A 189 1.62 -11.93 -17.85
N GLY A 190 1.51 -10.74 -17.23
CA GLY A 190 1.28 -10.63 -15.80
C GLY A 190 0.63 -9.31 -15.40
N TRP A 191 -0.11 -9.36 -14.28
CA TRP A 191 -0.64 -8.20 -13.59
C TRP A 191 0.10 -8.03 -12.26
N LEU A 192 0.65 -6.84 -12.00
CA LEU A 192 1.48 -6.55 -10.82
C LEU A 192 0.95 -5.34 -10.02
N PRO A 193 -0.17 -5.48 -9.30
CA PRO A 193 -0.64 -4.52 -8.31
C PRO A 193 0.22 -4.53 -7.03
N SER A 194 -0.06 -3.55 -6.16
CA SER A 194 0.50 -3.48 -4.80
C SER A 194 -0.63 -3.35 -3.80
N SER A 195 -0.54 -4.03 -2.66
CA SER A 195 -1.55 -4.00 -1.60
C SER A 195 -1.83 -2.59 -1.08
N PHE A 196 -0.82 -1.72 -1.13
CA PHE A 196 -0.93 -0.29 -0.77
C PHE A 196 -1.87 0.52 -1.69
N TYR A 197 -2.23 0.00 -2.87
CA TYR A 197 -3.05 0.71 -3.87
C TYR A 197 -4.27 -0.10 -4.34
N ALA A 198 -4.26 -1.41 -4.11
CA ALA A 198 -5.36 -2.32 -4.41
C ALA A 198 -5.46 -3.29 -3.24
N ALA A 199 -6.39 -3.06 -2.33
CA ALA A 199 -6.62 -3.93 -1.18
C ALA A 199 -7.19 -5.30 -1.64
N PRO A 200 -7.00 -6.39 -0.86
CA PRO A 200 -7.51 -7.73 -1.17
C PRO A 200 -8.94 -7.77 -1.71
N GLU A 201 -9.83 -6.99 -1.11
CA GLU A 201 -11.26 -6.96 -1.39
C GLU A 201 -11.58 -6.44 -2.81
N THR A 202 -10.65 -5.68 -3.40
CA THR A 202 -10.79 -5.12 -4.76
C THR A 202 -10.26 -6.04 -5.85
N LEU A 203 -9.49 -7.08 -5.49
CA LEU A 203 -8.78 -7.93 -6.46
C LEU A 203 -9.76 -8.70 -7.36
N ALA A 204 -10.86 -9.20 -6.81
CA ALA A 204 -11.87 -9.94 -7.57
C ALA A 204 -12.47 -9.13 -8.73
N GLU A 205 -12.83 -7.85 -8.50
CA GLU A 205 -13.36 -6.97 -9.55
C GLU A 205 -12.30 -6.68 -10.62
N MET A 206 -11.07 -6.40 -10.20
CA MET A 206 -9.97 -6.09 -11.11
C MET A 206 -9.58 -7.31 -11.96
N ASN A 207 -9.54 -8.50 -11.36
CA ASN A 207 -9.35 -9.78 -12.02
C ASN A 207 -10.38 -9.99 -13.12
N LYS A 208 -11.66 -9.76 -12.81
CA LYS A 208 -12.74 -9.91 -13.80
C LYS A 208 -12.51 -9.07 -15.05
N ILE A 209 -12.06 -7.82 -14.89
CA ILE A 209 -11.76 -6.95 -16.04
C ILE A 209 -10.61 -7.50 -16.89
N ILE A 210 -9.60 -8.09 -16.25
CA ILE A 210 -8.46 -8.71 -16.94
C ILE A 210 -8.91 -9.96 -17.69
N ASP A 211 -9.70 -10.83 -17.05
CA ASP A 211 -10.18 -12.09 -17.63
C ASP A 211 -11.11 -11.85 -18.82
N ASP A 212 -12.05 -10.91 -18.67
CA ASP A 212 -12.96 -10.52 -19.75
C ASP A 212 -12.15 -9.99 -20.94
N ALA A 213 -11.15 -9.14 -20.70
CA ALA A 213 -10.30 -8.58 -21.76
C ALA A 213 -9.37 -9.62 -22.41
N ALA A 214 -8.83 -10.57 -21.65
CA ALA A 214 -8.06 -11.69 -22.19
C ALA A 214 -8.95 -12.54 -23.11
N SER A 215 -10.16 -12.87 -22.67
CA SER A 215 -11.14 -13.65 -23.43
C SER A 215 -11.58 -12.91 -24.71
N GLU A 216 -11.86 -11.60 -24.62
CA GLU A 216 -12.17 -10.74 -25.77
C GLU A 216 -11.03 -10.70 -26.80
N ALA A 217 -9.77 -10.76 -26.33
CA ALA A 217 -8.58 -10.85 -27.17
C ALA A 217 -8.30 -12.27 -27.71
N GLY A 218 -9.15 -13.25 -27.38
CA GLY A 218 -8.98 -14.65 -27.78
C GLY A 218 -7.85 -15.38 -27.05
N ARG A 219 -7.48 -14.90 -25.85
CA ARG A 219 -6.45 -15.49 -24.98
C ARG A 219 -7.12 -16.22 -23.81
N ASP A 220 -6.44 -17.24 -23.31
CA ASP A 220 -6.83 -17.87 -22.04
C ASP A 220 -6.44 -16.93 -20.88
N PRO A 221 -7.36 -16.54 -19.98
CA PRO A 221 -7.03 -15.75 -18.79
C PRO A 221 -5.87 -16.31 -17.95
N ALA A 222 -5.68 -17.63 -17.95
CA ALA A 222 -4.57 -18.30 -17.27
C ALA A 222 -3.19 -18.04 -17.93
N GLN A 223 -3.12 -17.37 -19.07
CA GLN A 223 -1.86 -16.90 -19.65
C GLN A 223 -1.36 -15.60 -19.00
N VAL A 224 -2.20 -14.94 -18.19
CA VAL A 224 -1.84 -13.73 -17.47
C VAL A 224 -1.60 -14.13 -16.02
N ARG A 225 -0.36 -14.12 -15.56
CA ARG A 225 -0.03 -14.38 -14.15
C ARG A 225 -0.52 -13.25 -13.25
N ARG A 226 -0.91 -13.58 -12.02
CA ARG A 226 -1.33 -12.60 -11.01
C ARG A 226 -0.22 -12.45 -9.97
N LEU A 227 0.40 -11.28 -9.93
CA LEU A 227 1.47 -10.95 -9.00
C LEU A 227 0.97 -9.92 -7.99
N TYR A 228 1.58 -9.82 -6.81
CA TYR A 228 1.14 -8.86 -5.80
C TYR A 228 2.32 -8.40 -4.95
N ASN A 229 2.58 -7.09 -4.95
CA ASN A 229 3.49 -6.50 -3.98
C ASN A 229 2.79 -6.45 -2.62
N ILE A 230 3.44 -7.03 -1.62
CA ILE A 230 2.93 -7.14 -0.26
C ILE A 230 3.91 -6.49 0.71
N GLY A 231 3.38 -6.00 1.83
CA GLY A 231 4.16 -5.49 2.95
C GLY A 231 3.31 -5.45 4.19
N GLY A 232 3.97 -5.55 5.34
CA GLY A 232 3.29 -5.72 6.62
C GLY A 232 4.29 -5.87 7.76
N THR A 233 3.80 -6.27 8.94
CA THR A 233 4.63 -6.52 10.12
C THR A 233 4.33 -7.89 10.74
N PHE A 234 5.35 -8.58 11.25
CA PHE A 234 5.17 -9.81 12.02
C PHE A 234 4.75 -9.57 13.48
N MET A 235 4.54 -8.30 13.86
CA MET A 235 4.07 -7.91 15.18
C MET A 235 2.55 -7.72 15.21
N GLY A 236 1.96 -7.88 16.39
CA GLY A 236 0.54 -7.61 16.63
C GLY A 236 -0.35 -8.85 16.58
N PRO A 237 -1.68 -8.67 16.78
CA PRO A 237 -2.61 -9.78 16.99
C PRO A 237 -3.08 -10.47 15.69
N GLY A 238 -2.81 -9.89 14.52
CA GLY A 238 -3.24 -10.46 13.24
C GLY A 238 -4.66 -10.11 12.78
N ALA A 239 -5.21 -9.00 13.27
CA ALA A 239 -6.54 -8.53 12.88
C ALA A 239 -6.58 -7.85 11.50
N GLU A 240 -5.44 -7.30 11.05
CA GLU A 240 -5.30 -6.59 9.78
C GLU A 240 -4.50 -7.41 8.75
N PHE A 241 -4.61 -7.02 7.49
CA PHE A 241 -3.90 -7.68 6.39
C PHE A 241 -2.38 -7.61 6.62
N LEU A 242 -1.74 -8.77 6.64
CA LEU A 242 -0.31 -8.98 6.86
C LEU A 242 0.23 -8.25 8.10
N GLN A 243 -0.57 -8.24 9.16
CA GLN A 243 -0.12 -7.93 10.52
C GLN A 243 -0.11 -9.21 11.36
N GLY A 244 0.74 -9.28 12.38
CA GLY A 244 0.81 -10.45 13.27
C GLY A 244 1.67 -11.61 12.76
N PRO A 245 1.62 -12.77 13.44
CA PRO A 245 2.64 -13.81 13.28
C PRO A 245 2.65 -14.45 11.88
N PRO A 246 3.77 -15.07 11.46
CA PRO A 246 3.91 -15.68 10.13
C PRO A 246 2.79 -16.64 9.71
N GLY A 247 2.18 -17.35 10.66
CA GLY A 247 1.03 -18.23 10.38
C GLY A 247 -0.19 -17.48 9.83
N VAL A 248 -0.48 -16.28 10.35
CA VAL A 248 -1.58 -15.43 9.86
C VAL A 248 -1.31 -14.97 8.43
N TRP A 249 -0.07 -14.58 8.14
CA TRP A 249 0.33 -14.24 6.77
C TRP A 249 0.17 -15.43 5.84
N ALA A 250 0.58 -16.62 6.27
CA ALA A 250 0.49 -17.81 5.44
C ALA A 250 -0.97 -18.15 5.06
N GLU A 251 -1.90 -18.04 6.01
CA GLU A 251 -3.33 -18.24 5.77
C GLU A 251 -3.89 -17.19 4.80
N GLN A 252 -3.61 -15.91 5.02
CA GLN A 252 -4.09 -14.81 4.17
C GLN A 252 -3.55 -14.91 2.74
N LEU A 253 -2.26 -15.21 2.56
CA LEU A 253 -1.66 -15.35 1.23
C LEU A 253 -2.12 -16.63 0.52
N ALA A 254 -2.36 -17.72 1.25
CA ALA A 254 -2.93 -18.94 0.68
C ALA A 254 -4.37 -18.72 0.22
N GLU A 255 -5.17 -17.96 0.99
CA GLU A 255 -6.52 -17.56 0.59
C GLU A 255 -6.49 -16.75 -0.71
N LEU A 256 -5.65 -15.70 -0.80
CA LEU A 256 -5.49 -14.91 -2.02
C LEU A 256 -5.04 -15.76 -3.22
N ALA A 257 -4.21 -16.76 -3.01
CA ALA A 257 -3.78 -17.64 -4.08
C ALA A 257 -4.91 -18.52 -4.62
N VAL A 258 -5.71 -19.09 -3.72
CA VAL A 258 -6.74 -20.06 -4.04
C VAL A 258 -8.03 -19.36 -4.52
N VAL A 259 -8.40 -18.24 -3.89
CA VAL A 259 -9.64 -17.49 -4.16
C VAL A 259 -9.46 -16.48 -5.31
N ASP A 260 -8.42 -15.65 -5.25
CA ASP A 260 -8.19 -14.58 -6.23
C ASP A 260 -7.18 -14.94 -7.32
N GLY A 261 -6.54 -16.11 -7.22
CA GLY A 261 -5.58 -16.60 -8.20
C GLY A 261 -4.20 -15.94 -8.13
N MET A 262 -3.89 -15.23 -7.03
CA MET A 262 -2.58 -14.61 -6.83
C MET A 262 -1.49 -15.69 -6.76
N SER A 263 -0.52 -15.63 -7.66
CA SER A 263 0.50 -16.68 -7.82
C SER A 263 1.93 -16.16 -7.71
N ALA A 264 2.14 -14.86 -7.55
CA ALA A 264 3.42 -14.33 -7.13
C ALA A 264 3.27 -13.32 -6.00
N PHE A 265 4.00 -13.48 -4.91
CA PHE A 265 3.99 -12.58 -3.76
C PHE A 265 5.37 -11.95 -3.56
N ILE A 266 5.44 -10.62 -3.65
CA ILE A 266 6.69 -9.87 -3.65
C ILE A 266 6.75 -8.99 -2.41
N LEU A 267 7.60 -9.36 -1.45
CA LEU A 267 7.76 -8.67 -0.17
C LEU A 267 8.52 -7.35 -0.33
N ALA A 268 7.86 -6.24 -0.08
CA ALA A 268 8.47 -4.91 0.00
C ALA A 268 9.17 -4.71 1.35
N SER A 269 10.44 -5.10 1.42
CA SER A 269 11.27 -4.93 2.62
C SER A 269 12.77 -4.91 2.29
N ASP A 270 13.50 -4.00 2.92
CA ASP A 270 14.99 -3.96 2.95
C ASP A 270 15.56 -4.49 4.28
N ASP A 271 14.70 -5.09 5.11
CA ASP A 271 15.07 -5.68 6.39
C ASP A 271 15.40 -7.16 6.22
N ALA A 272 16.65 -7.51 6.54
CA ALA A 272 17.17 -8.86 6.31
C ALA A 272 16.47 -9.92 7.19
N ASP A 273 16.04 -9.56 8.40
CA ASP A 273 15.37 -10.49 9.30
C ASP A 273 13.94 -10.76 8.84
N THR A 274 13.23 -9.73 8.37
CA THR A 274 11.91 -9.86 7.74
C THR A 274 11.98 -10.76 6.50
N ILE A 275 12.97 -10.58 5.62
CA ILE A 275 13.17 -11.44 4.44
C ILE A 275 13.40 -12.89 4.86
N ARG A 276 14.26 -13.14 5.85
CA ARG A 276 14.54 -14.50 6.36
C ARG A 276 13.30 -15.14 6.96
N GLN A 277 12.56 -14.40 7.79
CA GLN A 277 11.36 -14.90 8.44
C GLN A 277 10.26 -15.21 7.42
N PHE A 278 10.06 -14.31 6.45
CA PHE A 278 9.14 -14.56 5.34
C PHE A 278 9.50 -15.84 4.57
N ALA A 279 10.76 -16.00 4.18
CA ALA A 279 11.22 -17.16 3.44
C ALA A 279 11.20 -18.47 4.25
N ALA A 280 11.52 -18.42 5.55
CA ALA A 280 11.62 -19.60 6.39
C ALA A 280 10.27 -20.07 6.95
N GLU A 281 9.35 -19.15 7.25
CA GLU A 281 8.11 -19.46 7.97
C GLU A 281 6.86 -19.28 7.09
N VAL A 282 6.76 -18.17 6.35
CA VAL A 282 5.56 -17.86 5.56
C VAL A 282 5.54 -18.67 4.26
N VAL A 283 6.62 -18.63 3.47
CA VAL A 283 6.65 -19.24 2.13
C VAL A 283 6.35 -20.74 2.15
N PRO A 284 6.98 -21.58 3.00
CA PRO A 284 6.68 -23.01 3.04
C PRO A 284 5.24 -23.29 3.46
N ALA A 285 4.72 -22.53 4.43
CA ALA A 285 3.35 -22.67 4.92
C ALA A 285 2.32 -22.29 3.85
N VAL A 286 2.53 -21.21 3.09
CA VAL A 286 1.65 -20.86 1.95
C VAL A 286 1.65 -21.99 0.92
N ARG A 287 2.84 -22.49 0.53
CA ARG A 287 2.94 -23.58 -0.45
C ARG A 287 2.19 -24.83 0.02
N GLU A 288 2.31 -25.17 1.30
CA GLU A 288 1.59 -26.30 1.89
C GLU A 288 0.06 -26.09 1.87
N LEU A 289 -0.41 -24.95 2.37
CA LEU A 289 -1.85 -24.63 2.44
C LEU A 289 -2.50 -24.61 1.05
N VAL A 290 -1.86 -23.98 0.07
CA VAL A 290 -2.36 -23.94 -1.32
C VAL A 290 -2.41 -25.35 -1.92
N GLN A 291 -1.38 -26.17 -1.70
CA GLN A 291 -1.36 -27.54 -2.20
C GLN A 291 -2.47 -28.39 -1.56
N GLN A 292 -2.70 -28.24 -0.25
CA GLN A 292 -3.78 -28.93 0.46
C GLN A 292 -5.16 -28.57 -0.12
N GLU A 293 -5.41 -27.29 -0.38
CA GLU A 293 -6.68 -26.83 -0.95
C GLU A 293 -6.86 -27.26 -2.42
N ARG A 294 -5.79 -27.23 -3.24
CA ARG A 294 -5.82 -27.77 -4.62
C ARG A 294 -6.21 -29.25 -4.64
N VAL A 295 -5.56 -30.09 -3.80
CA VAL A 295 -5.88 -31.52 -3.68
C VAL A 295 -7.30 -31.75 -3.17
N ARG A 296 -7.75 -30.94 -2.20
CA ARG A 296 -9.13 -31.01 -1.69
C ARG A 296 -10.15 -30.67 -2.77
N HIS A 297 -9.87 -29.67 -3.60
CA HIS A 297 -10.72 -29.27 -4.71
C HIS A 297 -10.78 -30.37 -5.78
N GLU A 298 -9.65 -30.98 -6.15
CA GLU A 298 -9.59 -32.12 -7.08
C GLU A 298 -10.43 -33.31 -6.57
N ARG A 299 -10.30 -33.68 -5.28
CA ARG A 299 -11.07 -34.78 -4.69
C ARG A 299 -12.58 -34.53 -4.68
N ARG A 300 -13.01 -33.29 -4.50
CA ARG A 300 -14.44 -32.91 -4.54
C ARG A 300 -15.04 -32.96 -5.95
N HIS A 301 -14.20 -32.82 -6.98
CA HIS A 301 -14.62 -32.76 -8.38
C HIS A 301 -14.17 -33.97 -9.21
N ALA A 302 -13.62 -35.00 -8.57
CA ALA A 302 -13.32 -36.27 -9.22
C ALA A 302 -14.64 -36.93 -9.65
N PRO A 303 -14.74 -37.47 -10.89
CA PRO A 303 -15.89 -38.25 -11.30
C PRO A 303 -16.07 -39.46 -10.38
N ASP A 304 -17.31 -39.72 -9.97
CA ASP A 304 -17.68 -40.84 -9.11
C ASP A 304 -17.53 -42.16 -9.90
N ASP A 305 -16.31 -42.69 -9.98
CA ASP A 305 -16.05 -44.02 -10.51
C ASP A 305 -15.96 -45.02 -9.35
N GLN A 306 -17.00 -45.85 -9.28
CA GLN A 306 -17.19 -47.06 -8.46
C GLN A 306 -17.67 -46.86 -7.00
N ALA A 307 -18.99 -46.75 -6.85
CA ALA A 307 -19.67 -47.36 -5.70
C ALA A 307 -19.94 -48.86 -6.01
N PRO A 308 -19.46 -49.81 -5.18
CA PRO A 308 -19.96 -51.17 -5.23
C PRO A 308 -21.40 -51.20 -4.74
N ASP A 309 -22.22 -51.92 -5.51
CA ASP A 309 -23.57 -52.33 -5.19
C ASP A 309 -23.59 -53.05 -3.83
N ASP A 310 -24.29 -52.51 -2.83
CA ASP A 310 -24.72 -53.33 -1.69
C ASP A 310 -26.08 -52.88 -1.15
N GLN A 311 -26.98 -53.85 -1.16
CA GLN A 311 -28.37 -53.75 -0.79
C GLN A 311 -28.57 -53.77 0.73
N ALA A 312 -29.60 -53.03 1.14
CA ALA A 312 -30.56 -53.32 2.20
C ALA A 312 -30.13 -53.29 3.69
N ILE A 313 -30.99 -52.59 4.45
CA ILE A 313 -31.46 -52.70 5.86
C ILE A 313 -31.52 -51.26 6.39
N GLY A 314 -32.60 -50.67 6.89
CA GLY A 314 -33.88 -51.13 7.43
C GLY A 314 -34.32 -50.03 8.40
N ALA A 315 -35.58 -49.61 8.35
CA ALA A 315 -36.14 -48.46 9.06
C ALA A 315 -36.19 -48.62 10.60
N ALA A 316 -36.13 -47.50 11.33
CA ALA A 316 -36.92 -47.26 12.56
C ALA A 316 -36.88 -45.78 12.99
N GLU A 317 -38.08 -45.22 13.19
CA GLU A 317 -38.37 -43.90 13.78
C GLU A 317 -38.22 -43.93 15.31
N SER A 318 -37.93 -42.78 15.94
CA SER A 318 -38.54 -42.44 17.24
C SER A 318 -38.47 -40.93 17.56
N SER A 319 -39.66 -40.37 17.78
CA SER A 319 -40.00 -39.05 18.32
C SER A 319 -39.68 -38.90 19.82
N GLY A 320 -39.47 -37.65 20.28
CA GLY A 320 -39.55 -37.29 21.69
C GLY A 320 -39.33 -35.78 21.97
N GLU A 321 -40.42 -35.04 22.19
CA GLU A 321 -40.44 -33.78 22.97
C GLU A 321 -40.20 -34.08 24.47
N PRO A 322 -39.86 -33.08 25.32
CA PRO A 322 -40.91 -32.34 26.04
C PRO A 322 -40.61 -30.85 26.37
N ASP A 323 -41.67 -30.06 26.29
CA ASP A 323 -42.35 -29.27 27.34
C ASP A 323 -41.59 -28.35 28.35
N THR A 324 -42.38 -27.35 28.72
CA THR A 324 -42.20 -26.05 29.35
C THR A 324 -41.95 -26.01 30.87
N SER A 325 -41.36 -24.90 31.35
CA SER A 325 -42.03 -23.91 32.22
C SER A 325 -41.09 -23.19 33.20
N SER A 326 -41.48 -21.95 33.47
CA SER A 326 -40.83 -20.87 34.22
C SER A 326 -40.73 -21.06 35.74
N ARG A 327 -39.84 -20.29 36.39
CA ARG A 327 -40.20 -19.56 37.63
C ARG A 327 -39.28 -18.37 37.92
N ALA A 328 -39.92 -17.28 38.35
CA ALA A 328 -39.37 -15.98 38.71
C ALA A 328 -38.84 -15.91 40.16
N GLY A 329 -38.01 -14.90 40.45
CA GLY A 329 -37.59 -14.47 41.79
C GLY A 329 -37.14 -13.00 41.75
N ALA A 330 -37.52 -12.21 42.76
CA ALA A 330 -37.60 -10.75 42.75
C ALA A 330 -36.34 -10.03 43.27
N GLY A 331 -36.19 -8.74 42.92
CA GLY A 331 -35.29 -7.76 43.58
C GLY A 331 -35.86 -7.22 44.91
N PRO A 332 -35.45 -6.05 45.46
CA PRO A 332 -34.60 -4.99 44.89
C PRO A 332 -33.58 -4.34 45.87
N GLY A 333 -32.78 -3.39 45.38
CA GLY A 333 -32.04 -2.43 46.20
C GLY A 333 -31.45 -1.30 45.35
N ARG A 334 -32.11 -0.13 45.34
CA ARG A 334 -31.62 1.11 44.72
C ARG A 334 -30.84 1.91 45.74
N ASP A 335 -29.71 2.50 45.33
CA ASP A 335 -29.24 3.77 45.88
C ASP A 335 -28.85 4.70 44.73
N ALA A 336 -29.17 5.98 44.90
CA ALA A 336 -29.17 7.01 43.87
C ALA A 336 -28.05 8.03 44.14
N GLY A 337 -27.31 8.42 43.10
CA GLY A 337 -26.29 9.46 43.22
C GLY A 337 -25.73 9.96 41.90
N ARG A 338 -26.42 10.97 41.33
CA ARG A 338 -25.91 12.07 40.48
C ARG A 338 -24.98 11.74 39.29
N GLY A 339 -25.57 11.86 38.09
CA GLY A 339 -25.08 12.78 37.03
C GLY A 339 -23.86 12.36 36.22
N SER A 340 -24.09 11.62 35.14
CA SER A 340 -23.38 11.78 33.87
C SER A 340 -24.19 11.06 32.78
N VAL A 341 -24.58 11.79 31.74
CA VAL A 341 -25.20 11.19 30.54
C VAL A 341 -24.09 10.36 29.87
N ALA A 342 -24.23 9.04 29.85
CA ALA A 342 -23.32 8.18 29.10
C ALA A 342 -23.40 8.55 27.61
N PRO A 343 -22.28 8.72 26.87
CA PRO A 343 -22.35 9.04 25.45
C PRO A 343 -22.85 7.80 24.70
N ALA A 344 -23.99 7.94 24.02
CA ALA A 344 -24.65 6.88 23.25
C ALA A 344 -23.79 6.31 22.09
N LEU A 345 -22.63 6.91 21.83
CA LEU A 345 -21.71 6.59 20.74
C LEU A 345 -20.67 5.52 21.10
N GLY A 346 -20.35 5.30 22.38
CA GLY A 346 -19.33 4.32 22.80
C GLY A 346 -17.86 4.70 22.53
N VAL A 347 -17.62 5.68 21.65
CA VAL A 347 -16.30 6.31 21.41
C VAL A 347 -16.32 7.73 21.98
N THR A 348 -15.23 8.13 22.64
CA THR A 348 -15.10 9.47 23.27
C THR A 348 -13.99 10.24 22.56
N PRO A 349 -14.31 11.33 21.84
CA PRO A 349 -13.31 12.27 21.33
C PRO A 349 -12.39 12.81 22.42
N THR A 350 -11.11 12.96 22.11
CA THR A 350 -10.10 13.57 22.96
C THR A 350 -10.27 15.09 22.95
N PRO A 351 -10.63 15.70 24.10
CA PRO A 351 -10.89 17.13 24.18
C PRO A 351 -9.61 17.96 23.99
N ASP A 352 -9.78 19.16 23.44
CA ASP A 352 -8.73 20.17 23.44
C ASP A 352 -8.52 20.69 24.87
N ASP A 353 -7.28 20.77 25.31
CA ASP A 353 -6.94 21.24 26.66
C ASP A 353 -6.99 22.77 26.78
N GLY A 354 -7.16 23.48 25.66
CA GLY A 354 -7.27 24.94 25.57
C GLY A 354 -5.95 25.68 25.82
N THR A 355 -4.84 24.95 25.99
CA THR A 355 -3.51 25.54 26.18
C THR A 355 -2.99 26.01 24.82
N ARG A 356 -2.48 27.24 24.79
CA ARG A 356 -1.83 27.81 23.60
C ARG A 356 -0.45 28.34 23.97
N LEU A 357 0.55 27.87 23.25
CA LEU A 357 1.96 28.14 23.44
C LEU A 357 2.44 29.27 22.52
N SER A 358 1.81 29.39 21.34
CA SER A 358 2.02 30.42 20.34
C SER A 358 1.07 31.61 20.55
N GLN A 359 1.58 32.81 20.25
CA GLN A 359 0.76 34.02 20.14
C GLN A 359 0.06 34.14 18.78
N GLU A 360 0.58 33.42 17.77
CA GLU A 360 -0.02 33.34 16.45
C GLU A 360 -1.15 32.31 16.46
N ARG A 361 -2.33 32.72 15.97
CA ARG A 361 -3.50 31.87 15.78
C ARG A 361 -3.88 31.87 14.30
N PRO A 362 -3.71 30.75 13.58
CA PRO A 362 -4.00 30.72 12.14
C PRO A 362 -5.49 30.86 11.84
N TRP A 363 -6.36 30.59 12.82
CA TRP A 363 -7.80 30.77 12.72
C TRP A 363 -8.45 31.09 14.07
N SER A 364 -9.70 31.60 14.00
CA SER A 364 -10.61 31.66 15.14
C SER A 364 -11.38 30.35 15.26
N GLU A 365 -11.42 29.78 16.46
CA GLU A 365 -12.14 28.54 16.76
C GLU A 365 -13.65 28.79 16.93
N ASP A 366 -14.03 30.03 17.28
CA ASP A 366 -15.44 30.45 17.42
C ASP A 366 -16.18 30.46 16.07
N ASP A 367 -15.43 30.51 14.96
CA ASP A 367 -15.97 30.54 13.60
C ASP A 367 -16.23 29.13 13.03
N ARG A 368 -15.90 28.07 13.79
CA ARG A 368 -16.05 26.68 13.33
C ARG A 368 -17.53 26.30 13.24
N PRO A 369 -18.01 25.79 12.08
CA PRO A 369 -19.35 25.25 11.98
C PRO A 369 -19.49 23.99 12.84
N VAL A 370 -20.72 23.71 13.25
CA VAL A 370 -21.08 22.50 14.00
C VAL A 370 -21.94 21.62 13.10
N GLY A 371 -21.63 20.33 13.07
CA GLY A 371 -22.33 19.31 12.33
C GLY A 371 -23.74 19.06 12.85
N PRO A 372 -24.54 18.24 12.13
CA PRO A 372 -25.89 17.89 12.57
C PRO A 372 -25.83 17.05 13.85
N GLU A 373 -26.75 17.32 14.78
CA GLU A 373 -26.92 16.52 15.99
C GLU A 373 -27.21 15.03 15.65
N PRO A 374 -26.63 14.08 16.39
CA PRO A 374 -26.92 12.66 16.25
C PRO A 374 -28.41 12.33 16.41
N GLU A 375 -28.86 11.24 15.78
CA GLU A 375 -30.25 10.77 15.92
C GLU A 375 -30.56 10.36 17.37
N ALA A 376 -31.56 11.00 17.97
CA ALA A 376 -31.91 10.78 19.37
C ALA A 376 -32.29 9.30 19.63
N GLY A 377 -31.52 8.64 20.50
CA GLY A 377 -31.77 7.25 20.92
C GLY A 377 -31.14 6.17 20.05
N ARG A 378 -30.34 6.54 19.03
CA ARG A 378 -29.55 5.57 18.25
C ARG A 378 -28.39 5.02 19.07
N THR A 379 -28.18 3.71 18.96
CA THR A 379 -27.03 2.99 19.54
C THR A 379 -26.21 2.39 18.42
N TYR A 380 -24.88 2.45 18.54
CA TYR A 380 -23.95 1.94 17.54
C TYR A 380 -23.35 0.60 17.97
N THR A 381 -23.14 -0.30 17.02
CA THR A 381 -22.43 -1.56 17.24
C THR A 381 -20.92 -1.33 17.35
N ALA A 382 -20.19 -2.30 17.90
CA ALA A 382 -18.72 -2.23 17.97
C ALA A 382 -18.06 -2.09 16.58
N HIS A 383 -18.69 -2.64 15.54
CA HIS A 383 -18.21 -2.51 14.17
C HIS A 383 -18.41 -1.10 13.61
N GLU A 384 -19.58 -0.49 13.85
CA GLU A 384 -19.84 0.90 13.47
C GLU A 384 -18.91 1.88 14.22
N GLN A 385 -18.65 1.61 15.50
CA GLN A 385 -17.75 2.42 16.32
C GLN A 385 -16.29 2.35 15.89
N ALA A 386 -15.87 1.28 15.20
CA ALA A 386 -14.47 1.01 14.90
C ALA A 386 -13.80 2.14 14.10
N SER A 387 -14.51 2.73 13.13
CA SER A 387 -13.97 3.83 12.32
C SER A 387 -13.72 5.11 13.14
N GLY A 388 -14.68 5.46 14.02
CA GLY A 388 -14.54 6.60 14.91
C GLY A 388 -13.46 6.37 15.96
N GLN A 389 -13.35 5.15 16.49
CA GLN A 389 -12.28 4.79 17.42
C GLN A 389 -10.91 4.84 16.76
N HIS A 390 -10.80 4.36 15.51
CA HIS A 390 -9.56 4.40 14.76
C HIS A 390 -9.07 5.84 14.52
N LEU A 391 -9.98 6.77 14.20
CA LEU A 391 -9.65 8.19 14.08
C LEU A 391 -9.04 8.74 15.39
N VAL A 392 -9.68 8.47 16.53
CA VAL A 392 -9.19 8.88 17.86
C VAL A 392 -7.83 8.25 18.16
N ASP A 393 -7.63 6.96 17.85
CA ASP A 393 -6.37 6.25 18.10
C ASP A 393 -5.21 6.85 17.28
N VAL A 394 -5.46 7.18 16.00
CA VAL A 394 -4.48 7.85 15.13
C VAL A 394 -4.15 9.24 15.66
N HIS A 395 -5.17 10.01 16.06
CA HIS A 395 -4.99 11.36 16.58
C HIS A 395 -4.25 11.37 17.91
N ASP A 396 -4.58 10.48 18.85
CA ASP A 396 -3.87 10.34 20.13
C ASP A 396 -2.41 9.96 19.93
N HIS A 397 -2.11 9.13 18.91
CA HIS A 397 -0.74 8.89 18.52
C HIS A 397 -0.04 10.17 18.04
N LEU A 398 -0.67 10.97 17.17
CA LEU A 398 -0.13 12.26 16.73
C LEU A 398 0.09 13.24 17.90
N ARG A 399 -0.81 13.28 18.88
CA ARG A 399 -0.65 14.07 20.11
C ARG A 399 0.59 13.65 20.88
N SER A 400 0.82 12.34 21.04
CA SER A 400 1.98 11.81 21.74
C SER A 400 3.31 12.14 21.03
N GLU A 401 3.31 12.13 19.70
CA GLU A 401 4.49 12.47 18.90
C GLU A 401 4.77 13.98 18.91
N LEU A 402 3.73 14.84 18.90
CA LEU A 402 3.89 16.28 19.13
C LEU A 402 4.52 16.58 20.47
N GLN A 403 4.07 15.91 21.53
CA GLN A 403 4.64 16.09 22.87
C GLN A 403 6.13 15.73 22.87
N ARG A 404 6.47 14.57 22.30
CA ARG A 404 7.86 14.10 22.26
C ARG A 404 8.76 14.99 21.38
N LEU A 405 8.23 15.54 20.29
CA LEU A 405 8.94 16.55 19.48
C LEU A 405 9.30 17.78 20.32
N ARG A 406 8.36 18.29 21.12
CA ARG A 406 8.59 19.44 22.00
C ARG A 406 9.60 19.15 23.10
N GLU A 407 9.52 17.98 23.73
CA GLU A 407 10.49 17.55 24.75
C GLU A 407 11.93 17.50 24.21
N LEU A 408 12.11 17.17 22.92
CA LEU A 408 13.41 17.19 22.27
C LEU A 408 13.91 18.61 22.00
N VAL A 409 13.03 19.52 21.58
CA VAL A 409 13.36 20.95 21.43
C VAL A 409 13.80 21.55 22.76
N ASP A 410 13.06 21.27 23.85
CA ASP A 410 13.40 21.74 25.20
C ASP A 410 14.78 21.22 25.67
N GLN A 411 15.10 19.96 25.37
CA GLN A 411 16.41 19.37 25.73
C GLN A 411 17.58 19.98 24.94
N VAL A 412 17.37 20.32 23.67
CA VAL A 412 18.37 21.00 22.85
C VAL A 412 18.61 22.42 23.36
N GLU A 413 17.53 23.15 23.67
CA GLU A 413 17.62 24.52 24.17
C GLU A 413 18.27 24.60 25.55
N ALA A 414 17.97 23.65 26.44
CA ALA A 414 18.60 23.56 27.76
C ALA A 414 20.08 23.14 27.71
N GLY A 415 20.61 22.80 26.53
CA GLY A 415 21.98 22.31 26.35
C GLY A 415 22.25 20.94 26.97
N SER A 416 21.20 20.22 27.39
CA SER A 416 21.28 18.86 27.93
C SER A 416 21.38 17.80 26.81
N MET A 417 21.10 18.20 25.57
CA MET A 417 21.22 17.38 24.37
C MET A 417 21.80 18.20 23.22
N ASP A 418 22.77 17.64 22.49
CA ASP A 418 23.23 18.28 21.26
C ASP A 418 22.23 18.02 20.12
N ALA A 419 22.19 18.94 19.15
CA ALA A 419 21.29 18.84 18.01
C ALA A 419 21.47 17.55 17.18
N GLY A 420 22.66 16.94 17.20
CA GLY A 420 22.94 15.65 16.56
C GLY A 420 22.32 14.46 17.30
N THR A 421 22.31 14.48 18.63
CA THR A 421 21.61 13.48 19.45
C THR A 421 20.10 13.66 19.36
N ALA A 422 19.60 14.89 19.41
CA ALA A 422 18.17 15.18 19.20
C ALA A 422 17.71 14.70 17.82
N ARG A 423 18.52 14.95 16.77
CA ARG A 423 18.35 14.35 15.44
C ARG A 423 18.25 12.83 15.50
N SER A 424 19.17 12.17 16.22
CA SER A 424 19.14 10.71 16.36
C SER A 424 17.90 10.21 17.09
N GLN A 425 17.38 10.95 18.07
CA GLN A 425 16.18 10.58 18.80
C GLN A 425 14.90 10.81 17.99
N LEU A 426 14.79 11.94 17.28
CA LEU A 426 13.75 12.19 16.28
C LEU A 426 13.72 11.06 15.23
N ASN A 427 14.89 10.57 14.81
CA ASN A 427 15.02 9.42 13.92
C ASN A 427 14.57 8.08 14.54
N THR A 428 14.33 8.01 15.85
CA THR A 428 13.89 6.79 16.57
C THR A 428 12.49 6.94 17.17
N MET A 429 11.86 8.10 17.00
CA MET A 429 10.45 8.28 17.35
C MET A 429 9.58 7.36 16.48
N THR A 430 8.46 6.92 17.03
CA THR A 430 7.69 5.76 16.58
C THR A 430 7.06 5.96 15.20
N MET A 431 7.04 7.21 14.73
CA MET A 431 6.86 7.60 13.32
C MET A 431 8.06 7.26 12.41
N ARG A 432 8.94 6.34 12.83
CA ARG A 432 9.90 5.62 11.99
C ARG A 432 9.60 4.13 11.82
N GLN A 433 8.55 3.60 12.46
CA GLN A 433 8.08 2.22 12.21
C GLN A 433 7.16 2.11 10.99
N ASN A 434 7.01 3.17 10.21
CA ASN A 434 6.64 3.12 8.79
C ASN A 434 7.64 3.93 7.94
N ASN A 435 8.81 3.32 7.74
CA ASN A 435 9.76 3.53 6.64
C ASN A 435 10.34 4.97 6.45
N TRP A 436 11.59 5.18 6.89
CA TRP A 436 12.77 5.62 6.09
C TRP A 436 13.91 6.22 6.95
N THR A 437 15.17 5.94 6.57
CA THR A 437 16.39 6.56 7.11
C THR A 437 17.00 7.56 6.13
N LEU A 438 16.76 8.84 6.47
CA LEU A 438 17.43 10.11 6.16
C LEU A 438 17.65 10.63 4.74
N GLY A 439 16.96 11.77 4.48
CA GLY A 439 17.18 12.66 3.35
C GLY A 439 16.81 14.13 3.58
N THR A 440 15.87 14.51 4.47
CA THR A 440 15.62 15.93 4.84
C THR A 440 14.83 15.96 6.14
N PHE A 441 15.18 16.88 7.05
CA PHE A 441 14.89 16.79 8.49
C PHE A 441 13.39 16.90 8.84
N CYS A 442 12.52 17.40 7.95
CA CYS A 442 11.07 17.54 8.21
C CYS A 442 10.15 16.82 7.23
N GLU A 443 10.65 16.19 6.17
CA GLU A 443 9.77 15.60 5.15
C GLU A 443 8.91 14.44 5.74
N SER A 444 9.38 13.73 6.77
CA SER A 444 8.71 12.52 7.27
C SER A 444 7.59 12.77 8.30
N TYR A 445 7.74 13.75 9.20
CA TYR A 445 6.68 14.15 10.14
C TYR A 445 5.53 14.83 9.37
N CYS A 446 5.92 15.69 8.43
CA CYS A 446 5.01 16.36 7.51
C CYS A 446 4.28 15.39 6.59
N ARG A 447 4.91 14.27 6.18
CA ARG A 447 4.29 13.26 5.31
C ARG A 447 3.15 12.49 5.99
N VAL A 448 3.18 12.25 7.30
CA VAL A 448 2.09 11.51 7.97
C VAL A 448 0.87 12.40 8.20
N VAL A 449 1.06 13.63 8.69
CA VAL A 449 -0.02 14.63 8.77
C VAL A 449 -0.58 14.91 7.38
N THR A 450 0.28 15.08 6.37
CA THR A 450 -0.16 15.27 4.99
C THR A 450 -0.87 14.02 4.43
N HIS A 451 -0.44 12.80 4.75
CA HIS A 451 -1.06 11.58 4.23
C HIS A 451 -2.43 11.31 4.88
N HIS A 452 -2.53 11.51 6.20
CA HIS A 452 -3.77 11.42 6.95
C HIS A 452 -4.81 12.42 6.43
N HIS A 453 -4.45 13.70 6.38
CA HIS A 453 -5.35 14.74 5.88
C HIS A 453 -5.64 14.60 4.37
N MET A 454 -4.70 14.06 3.57
CA MET A 454 -4.97 13.75 2.15
C MET A 454 -5.92 12.57 1.96
N LEU A 455 -5.84 11.54 2.80
CA LEU A 455 -6.80 10.42 2.77
C LEU A 455 -8.19 10.90 3.17
N GLU A 456 -8.29 11.78 4.16
CA GLU A 456 -9.54 12.42 4.56
C GLU A 456 -10.13 13.27 3.43
N ASP A 457 -9.34 14.18 2.86
CA ASP A 457 -9.76 15.07 1.77
C ASP A 457 -10.21 14.31 0.51
N GLN A 458 -9.51 13.21 0.16
CA GLN A 458 -9.71 12.52 -1.12
C GLN A 458 -10.65 11.33 -1.05
N ALA A 459 -10.82 10.70 0.11
CA ALA A 459 -11.61 9.49 0.28
C ALA A 459 -12.74 9.65 1.28
N VAL A 460 -12.47 10.18 2.48
CA VAL A 460 -13.45 10.22 3.58
C VAL A 460 -14.45 11.36 3.38
N PHE A 461 -14.00 12.59 3.18
CA PHE A 461 -14.86 13.77 3.08
C PHE A 461 -15.81 13.71 1.87
N PRO A 462 -15.42 13.26 0.68
CA PRO A 462 -16.36 13.08 -0.43
C PRO A 462 -17.48 12.09 -0.11
N ARG A 463 -17.18 11.01 0.63
CA ARG A 463 -18.17 10.01 1.06
C ARG A 463 -19.11 10.56 2.13
N LEU A 464 -18.57 11.17 3.19
CA LEU A 464 -19.38 11.80 4.24
C LEU A 464 -20.30 12.88 3.65
N ARG A 465 -19.77 13.70 2.73
CA ARG A 465 -20.55 14.72 2.01
C ARG A 465 -21.66 14.11 1.15
N HIS A 466 -21.44 12.93 0.56
CA HIS A 466 -22.46 12.19 -0.18
C HIS A 466 -23.51 11.56 0.74
N GLY A 467 -23.08 11.00 1.88
CA GLY A 467 -23.95 10.34 2.86
C GLY A 467 -24.81 11.30 3.69
N ASP A 468 -24.33 12.51 3.97
CA ASP A 468 -25.10 13.57 4.62
C ASP A 468 -24.61 14.96 4.20
N ALA A 469 -25.33 15.59 3.27
CA ALA A 469 -24.97 16.90 2.72
C ALA A 469 -24.92 18.02 3.78
N ARG A 470 -25.53 17.83 4.96
CA ARG A 470 -25.47 18.80 6.07
C ARG A 470 -24.09 18.90 6.70
N LEU A 471 -23.21 17.91 6.48
CA LEU A 471 -21.81 17.94 6.94
C LEU A 471 -20.93 18.88 6.11
N ALA A 472 -21.38 19.33 4.94
CA ALA A 472 -20.54 20.11 4.02
C ALA A 472 -19.82 21.31 4.67
N PRO A 473 -20.45 22.14 5.53
CA PRO A 473 -19.75 23.24 6.18
C PRO A 473 -18.58 22.80 7.09
N VAL A 474 -18.75 21.70 7.83
CA VAL A 474 -17.69 21.11 8.68
C VAL A 474 -16.55 20.58 7.81
N LEU A 475 -16.87 19.83 6.77
CA LEU A 475 -15.86 19.21 5.88
C LEU A 475 -15.08 20.26 5.09
N ASP A 476 -15.76 21.31 4.60
CA ASP A 476 -15.12 22.43 3.94
C ASP A 476 -14.17 23.15 4.92
N ARG A 477 -14.59 23.33 6.18
CA ARG A 477 -13.74 23.94 7.21
C ARG A 477 -12.51 23.10 7.53
N LEU A 478 -12.67 21.79 7.73
CA LEU A 478 -11.54 20.90 7.99
C LEU A 478 -10.53 20.92 6.84
N GLN A 479 -11.01 20.91 5.59
CA GLN A 479 -10.16 21.02 4.41
C GLN A 479 -9.42 22.38 4.32
N GLU A 480 -10.05 23.49 4.71
CA GLU A 480 -9.37 24.78 4.85
C GLU A 480 -8.27 24.74 5.92
N GLU A 481 -8.54 24.13 7.08
CA GLU A 481 -7.56 23.97 8.16
C GLU A 481 -6.38 23.07 7.72
N HIS A 482 -6.61 22.04 6.91
CA HIS A 482 -5.56 21.20 6.31
C HIS A 482 -4.56 22.01 5.47
N VAL A 483 -5.05 22.94 4.63
CA VAL A 483 -4.19 23.82 3.81
C VAL A 483 -3.31 24.71 4.68
N VAL A 484 -3.87 25.23 5.78
CA VAL A 484 -3.12 26.08 6.72
C VAL A 484 -2.07 25.27 7.49
N ILE A 485 -2.43 24.08 7.97
CA ILE A 485 -1.52 23.15 8.66
C ILE A 485 -0.34 22.80 7.75
N HIS A 486 -0.59 22.53 6.45
CA HIS A 486 0.47 22.28 5.48
C HIS A 486 1.46 23.44 5.39
N GLY A 487 0.98 24.69 5.33
CA GLY A 487 1.86 25.87 5.32
C GLY A 487 2.68 26.04 6.60
N ILE A 488 2.16 25.63 7.76
CA ILE A 488 2.89 25.66 9.04
C ILE A 488 3.96 24.58 9.09
N VAL A 489 3.63 23.39 8.57
CA VAL A 489 4.55 22.29 8.35
C VAL A 489 5.75 22.72 7.48
N GLU A 490 5.53 23.45 6.39
CA GLU A 490 6.60 24.01 5.55
C GLU A 490 7.43 25.08 6.28
N ARG A 491 6.85 25.80 7.24
CA ARG A 491 7.58 26.75 8.09
C ARG A 491 8.50 26.02 9.06
N VAL A 492 8.07 24.89 9.63
CA VAL A 492 8.90 24.06 10.52
C VAL A 492 10.13 23.55 9.78
N ASP A 493 9.97 23.08 8.53
CA ASP A 493 11.09 22.66 7.67
C ASP A 493 12.11 23.78 7.45
N ARG A 494 11.64 24.97 7.07
CA ARG A 494 12.53 26.11 6.84
C ARG A 494 13.28 26.54 8.11
N ALA A 495 12.60 26.58 9.26
CA ALA A 495 13.22 26.93 10.54
C ALA A 495 14.34 25.93 10.91
N LEU A 496 14.09 24.63 10.73
CA LEU A 496 15.07 23.58 11.03
C LEU A 496 16.25 23.58 10.04
N VAL A 497 16.01 23.84 8.75
CA VAL A 497 17.08 23.99 7.76
C VAL A 497 17.99 25.17 8.11
N GLY A 498 17.43 26.32 8.49
CA GLY A 498 18.26 27.46 8.89
C GLY A 498 18.96 27.25 10.23
N LEU A 499 18.39 26.49 11.18
CA LEU A 499 19.10 26.10 12.41
C LEU A 499 20.39 25.32 12.08
N VAL A 500 20.32 24.38 11.13
CA VAL A 500 21.49 23.58 10.71
C VAL A 500 22.53 24.42 9.97
N ARG A 501 22.10 25.42 9.21
CA ARG A 501 22.99 26.34 8.48
C ARG A 501 23.61 27.43 9.36
N GLY A 502 23.09 27.62 10.57
CA GLY A 502 23.44 28.72 11.47
C GLY A 502 22.76 30.05 11.12
N ASP A 503 21.76 30.01 10.25
CA ASP A 503 20.97 31.17 9.81
C ASP A 503 19.86 31.53 10.82
N HIS A 504 19.37 30.54 11.57
CA HIS A 504 18.30 30.66 12.58
C HIS A 504 18.74 30.11 13.94
N GLY A 505 18.22 30.69 15.02
CA GLY A 505 18.41 30.18 16.39
C GLY A 505 17.38 29.10 16.75
N ILE A 506 17.65 28.32 17.81
CA ILE A 506 16.71 27.30 18.32
C ILE A 506 15.36 27.90 18.74
N GLU A 507 15.34 29.18 19.15
CA GLU A 507 14.13 29.93 19.49
C GLU A 507 13.13 30.02 18.32
N GLU A 508 13.61 30.10 17.07
CA GLU A 508 12.74 30.14 15.89
C GLU A 508 12.12 28.77 15.61
N VAL A 509 12.89 27.69 15.77
CA VAL A 509 12.36 26.33 15.70
C VAL A 509 11.29 26.10 16.76
N ARG A 510 11.55 26.51 18.01
CA ARG A 510 10.59 26.44 19.10
C ARG A 510 9.30 27.19 18.76
N SER A 511 9.40 28.43 18.30
CA SER A 511 8.24 29.25 17.96
C SER A 511 7.34 28.60 16.90
N VAL A 512 7.92 27.96 15.87
CA VAL A 512 7.11 27.34 14.81
C VAL A 512 6.59 25.95 15.24
N VAL A 513 7.33 25.20 16.05
CA VAL A 513 6.86 23.92 16.63
C VAL A 513 5.70 24.15 17.61
N ASP A 514 5.77 25.19 18.43
CA ASP A 514 4.68 25.57 19.34
C ASP A 514 3.43 25.98 18.55
N LEU A 515 3.60 26.74 17.45
CA LEU A 515 2.50 27.05 16.53
C LEU A 515 1.89 25.80 15.91
N LEU A 516 2.72 24.87 15.41
CA LEU A 516 2.24 23.61 14.82
C LEU A 516 1.47 22.78 15.86
N THR A 517 1.96 22.75 17.10
CA THR A 517 1.33 22.02 18.21
C THR A 517 -0.05 22.58 18.51
N ASP A 518 -0.16 23.88 18.76
CA ASP A 518 -1.44 24.54 19.05
C ASP A 518 -2.45 24.32 17.91
N THR A 519 -1.97 24.43 16.68
CA THR A 519 -2.77 24.29 15.45
C THR A 519 -3.31 22.86 15.30
N LEU A 520 -2.43 21.85 15.44
CA LEU A 520 -2.83 20.46 15.29
C LEU A 520 -3.73 19.99 16.43
N LEU A 521 -3.41 20.29 17.70
CA LEU A 521 -4.25 19.87 18.82
C LEU A 521 -5.68 20.43 18.70
N SER A 522 -5.79 21.71 18.35
CA SER A 522 -7.09 22.35 18.10
C SER A 522 -7.84 21.73 16.93
N HIS A 523 -7.13 21.34 15.86
CA HIS A 523 -7.69 20.71 14.67
C HIS A 523 -8.20 19.29 14.93
N LEU A 524 -7.35 18.42 15.50
CA LEU A 524 -7.68 17.02 15.79
C LEU A 524 -8.90 16.93 16.71
N SER A 525 -8.95 17.72 17.78
CA SER A 525 -10.10 17.72 18.68
C SER A 525 -11.38 18.26 18.05
N TYR A 526 -11.28 19.14 17.05
CA TYR A 526 -12.44 19.58 16.28
C TYR A 526 -12.93 18.47 15.33
N GLU A 527 -12.01 17.85 14.60
CA GLU A 527 -12.33 16.76 13.68
C GLU A 527 -12.98 15.58 14.40
N GLU A 528 -12.40 15.12 15.51
CA GLU A 528 -12.99 14.01 16.27
C GLU A 528 -14.39 14.35 16.80
N ARG A 529 -14.57 15.57 17.30
CA ARG A 529 -15.87 16.01 17.83
C ARG A 529 -16.95 15.97 16.76
N GLU A 530 -16.62 16.40 15.54
CA GLU A 530 -17.60 16.54 14.47
C GLU A 530 -17.74 15.27 13.61
N LEU A 531 -16.71 14.42 13.51
CA LEU A 531 -16.69 13.30 12.57
C LEU A 531 -16.82 11.91 13.20
N VAL A 532 -16.55 11.71 14.50
CA VAL A 532 -16.65 10.37 15.11
C VAL A 532 -18.06 9.79 14.99
N GLU A 533 -19.12 10.58 15.19
CA GLU A 533 -20.50 10.10 14.99
C GLU A 533 -20.84 9.89 13.51
N PRO A 534 -20.59 10.85 12.60
CA PRO A 534 -20.81 10.62 11.18
C PRO A 534 -20.11 9.39 10.63
N LEU A 535 -18.88 9.11 11.08
CA LEU A 535 -18.12 7.92 10.69
C LEU A 535 -18.78 6.64 11.19
N ALA A 536 -19.32 6.64 12.42
CA ALA A 536 -20.04 5.50 12.95
C ALA A 536 -21.39 5.27 12.23
N ARG A 537 -22.04 6.37 11.79
CA ARG A 537 -23.35 6.34 11.17
C ARG A 537 -23.32 6.00 9.67
N LEU A 538 -22.33 6.51 8.95
CA LEU A 538 -22.23 6.42 7.49
C LEU A 538 -21.18 5.40 7.04
N GLY A 539 -20.25 5.01 7.93
CA GLY A 539 -19.17 4.09 7.63
C GLY A 539 -18.01 4.73 6.83
N PHE A 540 -16.94 3.97 6.67
CA PHE A 540 -15.73 4.36 5.91
C PHE A 540 -15.77 3.89 4.44
N TRP A 541 -16.67 2.96 4.10
CA TRP A 541 -16.65 2.11 2.90
C TRP A 541 -17.64 2.54 1.81
#